data_AF-A0A7R9GC44-F1
#
_entry.id   AF-A0A7R9GC44-F1
#
_cell.length_a   1.000
_cell.length_b   1.000
_cell.length_c   1.000
_cell.angle_alpha   90.00
_cell.angle_beta   90.00
_cell.angle_gamma   90.00
#
_symmetry.space_group_name_H-M   'P 1'
#
loop_
_entity.id
_entity.type
_entity.pdbx_description
1 polymer ?
#
loop_
_entity_poly.entity_id
_entity_poly.type
_entity_poly.pdbx_seq_one_letter_code
_entity_poly.pdbx_strand_id
1 'polypeptide(L)'
;MGDHITESNVFSILEKICENEGSLKISESVLIGISKALADLKQIWAKLGLSQDEQAEKLAEFSQRILDSIDEYCDNVQNALRDSINANVKLSEAIDSLCKEMNLDRTKMHEIVGSEDTIFQLHQKLSTEFNWLLGIKESTCAEMTALRQEEQELIRTMEDIPCLPYDPEKFPTDLDFREINSQLSMLKAEKEIRSRRAAESRLKILHFWDLLGKKPTEAFEKDILSNKMVLSQKNLELLQKLELNLRGKRDDANKELQAKKEEIESLWKRLDYDPLLRESFRKNFGITDCQLAKVK
;
A
#
# COMPACT_ATOMS: atom_id res chain seq x y z
N MET A 1 -2.09 -13.13 -78.87
CA MET A 1 -0.92 -13.98 -78.57
C MET A 1 -0.93 -14.14 -77.07
N GLY A 2 -1.57 -15.21 -76.59
CA GLY A 2 -1.69 -15.51 -75.17
C GLY A 2 -0.56 -16.44 -74.78
N ASP A 3 0.21 -16.07 -73.76
CA ASP A 3 1.22 -16.95 -73.19
C ASP A 3 0.51 -18.12 -72.52
N HIS A 4 0.63 -19.30 -73.12
CA HIS A 4 0.13 -20.54 -72.54
C HIS A 4 0.95 -20.85 -71.28
N ILE A 5 0.32 -20.76 -70.12
CA ILE A 5 0.91 -21.16 -68.84
C ILE A 5 1.06 -22.68 -68.84
N THR A 6 2.29 -23.15 -69.02
CA THR A 6 2.65 -24.57 -68.91
C THR A 6 3.08 -24.90 -67.48
N GLU A 7 3.17 -26.19 -67.15
CA GLU A 7 3.70 -26.69 -65.86
C GLU A 7 5.08 -26.09 -65.53
N SER A 8 5.88 -25.82 -66.56
CA SER A 8 7.18 -25.15 -66.48
C SER A 8 7.06 -23.69 -65.99
N ASN A 9 5.95 -23.01 -66.27
CA ASN A 9 5.73 -21.62 -65.83
C ASN A 9 5.36 -21.56 -64.35
N VAL A 10 4.56 -22.50 -63.83
CA VAL A 10 4.20 -22.54 -62.40
C VAL A 10 5.42 -22.86 -61.55
N PHE A 11 6.23 -23.85 -61.95
CA PHE A 11 7.51 -24.14 -61.29
C PHE A 11 8.49 -22.97 -61.41
N SER A 12 8.61 -22.35 -62.59
CA SER A 12 9.50 -21.20 -62.77
C SER A 12 9.05 -19.97 -61.98
N ILE A 13 7.75 -19.76 -61.76
CA ILE A 13 7.23 -18.68 -60.91
C ILE A 13 7.57 -18.95 -59.43
N LEU A 14 7.35 -20.17 -58.94
CA LEU A 14 7.67 -20.54 -57.56
C LEU A 14 9.19 -20.55 -57.28
N GLU A 15 9.99 -20.96 -58.26
CA GLU A 15 11.45 -20.99 -58.18
C GLU A 15 12.05 -19.57 -58.27
N LYS A 16 11.55 -18.70 -59.17
CA LYS A 16 11.96 -17.28 -59.24
C LYS A 16 11.62 -16.48 -57.98
N ILE A 17 10.54 -16.82 -57.29
CA ILE A 17 10.20 -16.21 -55.99
C ILE A 17 11.22 -16.63 -54.91
N CYS A 18 11.77 -17.84 -54.97
CA CYS A 18 12.79 -18.33 -54.03
C CYS A 18 14.21 -17.80 -54.32
N GLU A 19 14.52 -17.50 -55.58
CA GLU A 19 15.88 -17.07 -55.98
C GLU A 19 16.18 -15.59 -55.70
N ASN A 20 15.15 -14.74 -55.59
CA ASN A 20 15.33 -13.29 -55.43
C ASN A 20 15.61 -12.83 -53.99
N GLU A 21 15.34 -13.64 -52.96
CA GLU A 21 15.58 -13.27 -51.56
C GLU A 21 16.35 -14.38 -50.84
N GLY A 22 17.65 -14.14 -50.66
CA GLY A 22 18.60 -15.11 -50.15
C GLY A 22 18.14 -15.83 -48.87
N SER A 23 17.98 -17.15 -48.98
CA SER A 23 17.95 -18.16 -47.91
C SER A 23 16.60 -18.78 -47.51
N LEU A 24 15.47 -18.44 -48.14
CA LEU A 24 14.21 -19.16 -47.89
C LEU A 24 13.86 -20.06 -49.08
N LYS A 25 14.16 -21.36 -48.94
CA LYS A 25 13.69 -22.38 -49.88
C LYS A 25 12.29 -22.85 -49.49
N ILE A 26 11.35 -22.84 -50.43
CA ILE A 26 10.08 -23.56 -50.26
C ILE A 26 10.43 -25.02 -49.95
N SER A 27 9.80 -25.59 -48.92
CA SER A 27 10.03 -26.99 -48.53
C SER A 27 9.78 -27.90 -49.73
N GLU A 28 10.72 -28.81 -50.01
CA GLU A 28 10.63 -29.80 -51.08
C GLU A 28 9.33 -30.61 -51.00
N SER A 29 8.82 -30.83 -49.79
CA SER A 29 7.52 -31.48 -49.54
C SER A 29 6.33 -30.75 -50.16
N VAL A 30 6.35 -29.41 -50.18
CA VAL A 30 5.26 -28.58 -50.74
C VAL A 30 5.30 -28.66 -52.27
N LEU A 31 6.50 -28.59 -52.86
CA LEU A 31 6.67 -28.71 -54.31
C LEU A 31 6.24 -30.10 -54.82
N ILE A 32 6.62 -31.17 -54.10
CA ILE A 32 6.18 -32.54 -54.41
C ILE A 32 4.65 -32.67 -54.28
N GLY A 33 4.06 -32.06 -53.24
CA GLY A 33 2.61 -32.06 -53.03
C GLY A 33 1.85 -31.39 -54.18
N ILE A 34 2.28 -30.20 -54.60
CA ILE A 34 1.69 -29.46 -55.73
C ILE A 34 1.86 -30.25 -57.04
N SER A 35 3.04 -30.83 -57.29
CA SER A 35 3.31 -31.65 -58.47
C SER A 35 2.38 -32.85 -58.58
N LYS A 36 2.19 -33.57 -57.46
CA LYS A 36 1.28 -34.72 -57.41
C LYS A 36 -0.17 -34.30 -57.64
N ALA A 37 -0.62 -33.22 -57.01
CA ALA A 37 -1.97 -32.69 -57.20
C ALA A 37 -2.24 -32.27 -58.65
N LEU A 38 -1.26 -31.65 -59.31
CA LEU A 38 -1.33 -31.30 -60.74
C LEU A 38 -1.40 -32.55 -61.63
N ALA A 39 -0.61 -33.59 -61.34
CA ALA A 39 -0.65 -34.84 -62.08
C ALA A 39 -2.01 -35.54 -61.94
N ASP A 40 -2.58 -35.58 -60.73
CA ASP A 40 -3.90 -36.13 -60.46
C ASP A 40 -5.01 -35.34 -61.17
N LEU A 41 -4.95 -33.99 -61.12
CA LEU A 41 -5.89 -33.11 -61.82
C LEU A 41 -5.86 -33.31 -63.34
N LYS A 42 -4.67 -33.42 -63.94
CA LYS A 42 -4.52 -33.74 -65.37
C LYS A 42 -5.15 -35.09 -65.73
N GLN A 43 -4.97 -36.11 -64.88
CA GLN A 43 -5.58 -37.41 -65.11
C GLN A 43 -7.12 -37.33 -65.01
N ILE A 44 -7.65 -36.54 -64.08
CA ILE A 44 -9.09 -36.31 -63.93
C ILE A 44 -9.64 -35.54 -65.14
N TRP A 45 -8.96 -34.48 -65.60
CA TRP A 45 -9.39 -33.70 -66.75
C TRP A 45 -9.38 -34.49 -68.05
N ALA A 46 -8.38 -35.36 -68.23
CA ALA A 46 -8.33 -36.30 -69.35
C ALA A 46 -9.49 -37.30 -69.33
N LYS A 47 -9.91 -37.78 -68.15
CA LYS A 47 -11.10 -38.64 -67.99
C LYS A 47 -12.42 -37.91 -68.24
N LEU A 48 -12.47 -36.60 -67.98
CA LEU A 48 -13.63 -35.74 -68.21
C LEU A 48 -13.74 -35.25 -69.67
N GLY A 49 -12.68 -35.37 -70.46
CA GLY A 49 -12.66 -34.96 -71.87
C GLY A 49 -12.51 -33.45 -72.09
N LEU A 50 -11.96 -32.71 -71.13
CA LEU A 50 -11.72 -31.27 -71.24
C LEU A 50 -10.73 -30.95 -72.37
N SER A 51 -11.03 -29.93 -73.16
CA SER A 51 -10.14 -29.40 -74.19
C SER A 51 -8.87 -28.77 -73.58
N GLN A 52 -7.83 -28.57 -74.39
CA GLN A 52 -6.58 -27.96 -73.91
C GLN A 52 -6.79 -26.54 -73.39
N ASP A 53 -7.70 -25.78 -74.00
CA ASP A 53 -8.01 -24.41 -73.59
C ASP A 53 -8.72 -24.39 -72.23
N GLU A 54 -9.68 -25.29 -71.99
CA GLU A 54 -10.36 -25.42 -70.68
C GLU A 54 -9.41 -25.92 -69.57
N GLN A 55 -8.48 -26.81 -69.90
CA GLN A 55 -7.44 -27.24 -68.96
C GLN A 55 -6.49 -26.09 -68.59
N ALA A 56 -6.13 -25.25 -69.56
CA ALA A 56 -5.30 -24.07 -69.32
C ALA A 56 -6.01 -23.03 -68.43
N GLU A 57 -7.31 -22.79 -68.65
CA GLU A 57 -8.11 -21.91 -67.81
C GLU A 57 -8.21 -22.44 -66.37
N LYS A 58 -8.47 -23.74 -66.20
CA LYS A 58 -8.52 -24.35 -64.86
C LYS A 58 -7.17 -24.39 -64.16
N LEU A 59 -6.07 -24.53 -64.90
CA LEU A 59 -4.73 -24.42 -64.35
C LEU A 59 -4.39 -22.98 -63.92
N ALA A 60 -4.85 -21.98 -64.68
CA ALA A 60 -4.71 -20.58 -64.32
C ALA A 60 -5.51 -20.24 -63.05
N GLU A 61 -6.77 -20.71 -62.95
CA GLU A 61 -7.60 -20.57 -61.76
C GLU A 61 -6.95 -21.21 -60.52
N PHE A 62 -6.40 -22.42 -60.67
CA PHE A 62 -5.67 -23.11 -59.59
C PHE A 62 -4.40 -22.36 -59.15
N SER A 63 -3.62 -21.86 -60.12
CA SER A 63 -2.40 -21.09 -59.85
C SER A 63 -2.73 -19.77 -59.14
N GLN A 64 -3.78 -19.08 -59.59
CA GLN A 64 -4.24 -17.85 -58.95
C GLN A 64 -4.67 -18.11 -57.52
N ARG A 65 -5.42 -19.20 -57.26
CA ARG A 65 -5.84 -19.54 -55.90
C ARG A 65 -4.66 -19.82 -54.96
N ILE A 66 -3.57 -20.41 -55.47
CA ILE A 66 -2.34 -20.60 -54.69
C ILE A 66 -1.70 -19.24 -54.37
N LEU A 67 -1.60 -18.35 -55.36
CA LEU A 67 -1.05 -17.01 -55.15
C LEU A 67 -1.88 -16.20 -54.14
N ASP A 68 -3.20 -16.17 -54.30
CA ASP A 68 -4.11 -15.49 -53.37
C ASP A 68 -3.95 -16.02 -51.93
N SER A 69 -3.74 -17.33 -51.76
CA SER A 69 -3.54 -17.94 -50.43
C SER A 69 -2.18 -17.56 -49.82
N ILE A 70 -1.13 -17.38 -50.65
CA ILE A 70 0.19 -16.93 -50.20
C ILE A 70 0.12 -15.45 -49.81
N ASP A 71 -0.54 -14.62 -50.61
CA ASP A 71 -0.74 -13.21 -50.32
C ASP A 71 -1.53 -13.01 -49.02
N GLU A 72 -2.62 -13.78 -48.82
CA GLU A 72 -3.37 -13.79 -47.57
C GLU A 72 -2.48 -14.16 -46.37
N TYR A 73 -1.61 -15.15 -46.52
CA TYR A 73 -0.67 -15.53 -45.45
C TYR A 73 0.34 -14.42 -45.15
N CYS A 74 0.91 -13.79 -46.18
CA CYS A 74 1.82 -12.66 -46.06
C CYS A 74 1.15 -11.48 -45.34
N ASP A 75 -0.06 -11.12 -45.74
CA ASP A 75 -0.85 -10.06 -45.13
C ASP A 75 -1.14 -10.36 -43.65
N ASN A 76 -1.50 -11.60 -43.32
CA ASN A 76 -1.72 -12.04 -41.95
C ASN A 76 -0.46 -11.90 -41.09
N VAL A 77 0.70 -12.29 -41.61
CA VAL A 77 1.98 -12.15 -40.89
C VAL A 77 2.37 -10.67 -40.72
N GLN A 78 2.17 -9.84 -41.74
CA GLN A 78 2.42 -8.39 -41.66
C GLN A 78 1.50 -7.71 -40.64
N ASN A 79 0.22 -8.09 -40.61
CA ASN A 79 -0.73 -7.57 -39.64
C ASN A 79 -0.35 -7.97 -38.21
N ALA A 80 0.02 -9.24 -37.98
CA ALA A 80 0.51 -9.70 -36.68
C ALA A 80 1.78 -8.96 -36.23
N LEU A 81 2.69 -8.67 -37.16
CA LEU A 81 3.89 -7.86 -36.88
C LEU A 81 3.51 -6.44 -36.45
N ARG A 82 2.58 -5.81 -37.19
CA ARG A 82 2.09 -4.46 -36.88
C ARG A 82 1.42 -4.41 -35.52
N ASP A 83 0.61 -5.42 -35.19
CA ASP A 83 -0.06 -5.52 -33.89
C ASP A 83 0.95 -5.69 -32.75
N SER A 84 2.01 -6.48 -32.95
CA SER A 84 3.09 -6.64 -31.98
C SER A 84 3.86 -5.33 -31.74
N ILE A 85 4.15 -4.57 -32.80
CA ILE A 85 4.77 -3.24 -32.68
C ILE A 85 3.84 -2.29 -31.91
N ASN A 86 2.55 -2.24 -32.27
CA ASN A 86 1.57 -1.41 -31.59
C ASN A 86 1.44 -1.77 -30.10
N ALA A 87 1.50 -3.06 -29.75
CA ALA A 87 1.50 -3.51 -28.37
C ALA A 87 2.73 -2.99 -27.61
N ASN A 88 3.92 -3.02 -28.22
CA ASN A 88 5.15 -2.47 -27.63
C ASN A 88 5.07 -0.96 -27.43
N VAL A 89 4.51 -0.21 -28.40
CA VAL A 89 4.31 1.23 -28.26
C VAL A 89 3.38 1.55 -27.10
N LYS A 90 2.23 0.86 -27.00
CA LYS A 90 1.29 1.03 -25.88
C LYS A 90 1.94 0.71 -24.53
N LEU A 91 2.76 -0.34 -24.47
CA LEU A 91 3.45 -0.71 -23.24
C LEU A 91 4.51 0.32 -22.85
N SER A 92 5.24 0.85 -23.83
CA SER A 92 6.15 1.98 -23.64
C SER A 92 5.44 3.22 -23.10
N GLU A 93 4.29 3.59 -23.67
CA GLU A 93 3.47 4.72 -23.20
C GLU A 93 2.93 4.49 -21.78
N ALA A 94 2.55 3.26 -21.44
CA ALA A 94 2.12 2.90 -20.10
C ALA A 94 3.28 3.05 -19.07
N ILE A 95 4.49 2.63 -19.45
CA ILE A 95 5.71 2.85 -18.64
C ILE A 95 5.99 4.35 -18.49
N ASP A 96 5.88 5.15 -19.56
CA ASP A 96 6.05 6.61 -19.50
C ASP A 96 5.08 7.25 -18.51
N SER A 97 3.81 6.84 -18.56
CA SER A 97 2.79 7.32 -17.64
C SER A 97 3.11 6.94 -16.19
N LEU A 98 3.53 5.70 -15.97
CA LEU A 98 3.87 5.18 -14.64
C LEU A 98 5.11 5.88 -14.06
N CYS A 99 6.14 6.10 -14.88
CA CYS A 99 7.32 6.87 -14.48
C CYS A 99 6.96 8.33 -14.14
N LYS A 100 6.11 8.99 -14.93
CA LYS A 100 5.63 10.35 -14.63
C LYS A 100 4.86 10.40 -13.31
N GLU A 101 3.98 9.45 -13.06
CA GLU A 101 3.23 9.36 -11.81
C GLU A 101 4.17 9.21 -10.60
N MET A 102 5.21 8.39 -10.73
CA MET A 102 6.21 8.16 -9.68
C MET A 102 7.33 9.21 -9.65
N ASN A 103 7.26 10.26 -10.48
CA ASN A 103 8.34 11.25 -10.68
C ASN A 103 9.72 10.63 -10.99
N LEU A 104 9.75 9.51 -11.72
CA LEU A 104 10.97 8.85 -12.18
C LEU A 104 11.38 9.35 -13.56
N ASP A 105 12.69 9.49 -13.76
CA ASP A 105 13.29 9.90 -15.03
C ASP A 105 13.54 8.67 -15.93
N ARG A 106 12.65 8.46 -16.90
CA ARG A 106 12.72 7.33 -17.85
C ARG A 106 13.94 7.40 -18.77
N THR A 107 14.47 8.60 -19.03
CA THR A 107 15.60 8.78 -19.96
C THR A 107 16.86 8.03 -19.51
N LYS A 108 16.98 7.74 -18.22
CA LYS A 108 18.07 6.93 -17.65
C LYS A 108 17.85 5.42 -17.80
N MET A 109 16.62 4.97 -18.08
CA MET A 109 16.29 3.55 -18.26
C MET A 109 16.36 3.11 -19.73
N HIS A 110 16.26 4.04 -20.67
CA HIS A 110 16.21 3.78 -22.11
C HIS A 110 17.53 3.26 -22.71
N GLU A 111 18.64 3.27 -21.97
CA GLU A 111 19.90 2.64 -22.36
C GLU A 111 19.80 1.09 -22.45
N ILE A 112 18.74 0.49 -21.88
CA ILE A 112 18.53 -0.96 -21.83
C ILE A 112 17.93 -1.52 -23.14
N VAL A 113 17.29 -0.66 -23.94
CA VAL A 113 16.70 -1.00 -25.25
C VAL A 113 17.71 -0.66 -26.34
N GLY A 114 18.42 -1.68 -26.82
CA GLY A 114 19.35 -1.52 -27.92
C GLY A 114 18.59 -1.35 -29.24
N SER A 115 19.13 -0.57 -30.17
CA SER A 115 18.58 -0.42 -31.53
C SER A 115 18.60 -1.72 -32.35
N GLU A 116 19.15 -2.81 -31.80
CA GLU A 116 19.31 -4.11 -32.44
C GLU A 116 18.35 -5.20 -31.90
N ASP A 117 17.50 -4.88 -30.93
CA ASP A 117 16.57 -5.86 -30.36
C ASP A 117 15.47 -6.25 -31.36
N THR A 118 15.19 -7.56 -31.47
CA THR A 118 14.00 -8.03 -32.20
C THR A 118 12.72 -7.56 -31.48
N ILE A 119 11.61 -7.45 -32.22
CA ILE A 119 10.31 -7.00 -31.66
C ILE A 119 9.87 -7.84 -30.45
N PHE A 120 10.15 -9.14 -30.45
CA PHE A 120 9.86 -10.04 -29.33
C PHE A 120 10.76 -9.77 -28.11
N GLN A 121 12.06 -9.57 -28.31
CA GLN A 121 12.98 -9.21 -27.22
C GLN A 121 12.62 -7.86 -26.60
N LEU A 122 12.27 -6.88 -27.44
CA LEU A 122 11.78 -5.59 -27.00
C LEU A 122 10.52 -5.74 -26.13
N HIS A 123 9.56 -6.55 -26.57
CA HIS A 123 8.35 -6.82 -25.81
C HIS A 123 8.65 -7.39 -24.42
N GLN A 124 9.53 -8.39 -24.36
CA GLN A 124 9.94 -9.03 -23.10
C GLN A 124 10.61 -8.05 -22.14
N LYS A 125 11.52 -7.20 -22.65
CA LYS A 125 12.18 -6.16 -21.85
C LYS A 125 11.18 -5.16 -21.29
N LEU A 126 10.32 -4.61 -22.14
CA LEU A 126 9.28 -3.65 -21.73
C LEU A 126 8.32 -4.26 -20.70
N SER A 127 7.90 -5.51 -20.88
CA SER A 127 7.01 -6.18 -19.92
C SER A 127 7.68 -6.40 -18.57
N THR A 128 8.97 -6.76 -18.58
CA THR A 128 9.74 -6.94 -17.34
C THR A 128 9.89 -5.61 -16.60
N GLU A 129 10.23 -4.54 -17.32
CA GLU A 129 10.34 -3.19 -16.77
C GLU A 129 9.00 -2.70 -16.19
N PHE A 130 7.92 -2.85 -16.95
CA PHE A 130 6.58 -2.46 -16.51
C PHE A 130 6.17 -3.18 -15.22
N ASN A 131 6.34 -4.50 -15.17
CA ASN A 131 6.00 -5.28 -13.98
C ASN A 131 6.85 -4.89 -12.77
N TRP A 132 8.14 -4.60 -12.97
CA TRP A 132 9.01 -4.14 -11.91
C TRP A 132 8.59 -2.78 -11.35
N LEU A 133 8.30 -1.80 -12.23
CA LEU A 133 7.79 -0.49 -11.84
C LEU A 133 6.46 -0.57 -11.11
N LEU A 134 5.56 -1.44 -11.59
CA LEU A 134 4.27 -1.68 -10.94
C LEU A 134 4.46 -2.26 -9.53
N GLY A 135 5.37 -3.22 -9.36
CA GLY A 135 5.71 -3.78 -8.05
C GLY A 135 6.27 -2.72 -7.08
N ILE A 136 7.10 -1.80 -7.57
CA ILE A 136 7.58 -0.66 -6.76
C ILE A 136 6.41 0.24 -6.35
N LYS A 137 5.51 0.54 -7.29
CA LYS A 137 4.33 1.37 -7.00
C LYS A 137 3.47 0.75 -5.90
N GLU A 138 3.12 -0.51 -6.07
CA GLU A 138 2.29 -1.26 -5.12
C GLU A 138 2.93 -1.33 -3.74
N SER A 139 4.23 -1.67 -3.68
CA SER A 139 4.96 -1.75 -2.41
C SER A 139 5.00 -0.40 -1.69
N THR A 140 5.34 0.67 -2.39
CA THR A 140 5.46 2.02 -1.83
C THR A 140 4.09 2.53 -1.33
N CYS A 141 3.02 2.32 -2.11
CA CYS A 141 1.66 2.70 -1.70
C CYS A 141 1.17 1.89 -0.50
N ALA A 142 1.49 0.59 -0.44
CA ALA A 142 1.15 -0.27 0.69
C ALA A 142 1.85 0.20 1.98
N GLU A 143 3.14 0.55 1.90
CA GLU A 143 3.89 1.11 3.04
C GLU A 143 3.26 2.41 3.55
N MET A 144 2.98 3.35 2.66
CA MET A 144 2.31 4.61 3.04
C MET A 144 0.94 4.35 3.69
N THR A 145 0.17 3.41 3.15
CA THR A 145 -1.15 3.03 3.71
C THR A 145 -1.00 2.49 5.13
N ALA A 146 -0.01 1.64 5.40
CA ALA A 146 0.25 1.11 6.73
C ALA A 146 0.63 2.21 7.73
N LEU A 147 1.48 3.17 7.33
CA LEU A 147 1.85 4.32 8.17
C LEU A 147 0.65 5.21 8.50
N ARG A 148 -0.25 5.42 7.53
CA ARG A 148 -1.50 6.17 7.74
C ARG A 148 -2.48 5.44 8.65
N GLN A 149 -2.55 4.11 8.57
CA GLN A 149 -3.34 3.32 9.51
C GLN A 149 -2.81 3.45 10.94
N GLU A 150 -1.50 3.35 11.12
CA GLU A 150 -0.86 3.57 12.43
C GLU A 150 -1.16 4.98 12.99
N GLU A 151 -1.08 6.01 12.14
CA GLU A 151 -1.41 7.39 12.50
C GLU A 151 -2.86 7.49 13.00
N GLN A 152 -3.80 6.93 12.25
CA GLN A 152 -5.22 6.93 12.63
C GLN A 152 -5.48 6.22 13.94
N GLU A 153 -4.81 5.09 14.22
CA GLU A 153 -4.93 4.39 15.49
C GLU A 153 -4.40 5.21 16.67
N LEU A 154 -3.26 5.89 16.50
CA LEU A 154 -2.71 6.79 17.51
C LEU A 154 -3.65 7.97 17.79
N ILE A 155 -4.20 8.58 16.73
CA ILE A 155 -5.15 9.68 16.84
C ILE A 155 -6.43 9.22 17.56
N ARG A 156 -6.99 8.05 17.20
CA ARG A 156 -8.17 7.47 17.88
C ARG A 156 -7.96 7.27 19.38
N THR A 157 -6.72 7.02 19.82
CA THR A 157 -6.40 6.86 21.24
C THR A 157 -6.42 8.20 22.01
N MET A 158 -6.20 9.31 21.32
CA MET A 158 -6.06 10.66 21.91
C MET A 158 -7.26 11.58 21.65
N GLU A 159 -8.20 11.19 20.77
CA GLU A 159 -9.50 11.81 20.44
C GLU A 159 -9.57 13.29 20.04
N ASP A 160 -8.47 14.05 20.07
CA ASP A 160 -8.47 15.51 19.82
C ASP A 160 -7.52 15.98 18.70
N ILE A 161 -6.82 15.05 18.04
CA ILE A 161 -5.83 15.40 17.02
C ILE A 161 -6.47 15.24 15.63
N PRO A 162 -6.49 16.29 14.79
CA PRO A 162 -7.07 16.19 13.46
C PRO A 162 -6.23 15.26 12.58
N CYS A 163 -6.90 14.39 11.82
CA CYS A 163 -6.25 13.64 10.74
C CYS A 163 -5.99 14.58 9.56
N LEU A 164 -4.79 14.55 9.01
CA LEU A 164 -4.52 15.24 7.76
C LEU A 164 -5.18 14.51 6.59
N PRO A 165 -5.68 15.24 5.58
CA PRO A 165 -6.23 14.62 4.39
C PRO A 165 -5.14 13.83 3.66
N TYR A 166 -5.47 12.60 3.28
CA TYR A 166 -4.62 11.71 2.50
C TYR A 166 -5.38 11.23 1.28
N ASP A 167 -4.77 11.35 0.11
CA ASP A 167 -5.29 10.82 -1.14
C ASP A 167 -4.59 9.50 -1.47
N PRO A 168 -5.29 8.35 -1.39
CA PRO A 168 -4.70 7.04 -1.67
C PRO A 168 -4.39 6.82 -3.15
N GLU A 169 -4.94 7.64 -4.05
CA GLU A 169 -4.70 7.51 -5.49
C GLU A 169 -3.40 8.21 -5.93
N LYS A 170 -2.87 9.10 -5.10
CA LYS A 170 -1.63 9.82 -5.39
C LYS A 170 -0.41 9.00 -4.98
N PHE A 171 0.56 8.85 -5.89
CA PHE A 171 1.83 8.22 -5.56
C PHE A 171 2.57 9.01 -4.46
N PRO A 172 2.99 8.34 -3.37
CA PRO A 172 3.67 8.99 -2.26
C PRO A 172 5.10 9.38 -2.62
N THR A 173 5.49 10.60 -2.26
CA THR A 173 6.85 11.12 -2.44
C THR A 173 7.71 10.89 -1.18
N ASP A 174 9.02 10.98 -1.33
CA ASP A 174 9.96 10.94 -0.19
C ASP A 174 9.63 11.99 0.88
N LEU A 175 9.10 13.15 0.46
CA LEU A 175 8.66 14.19 1.38
C LEU A 175 7.46 13.71 2.20
N ASP A 176 6.47 13.10 1.55
CA ASP A 176 5.28 12.56 2.22
C ASP A 176 5.69 11.51 3.27
N PHE A 177 6.66 10.64 2.95
CA PHE A 177 7.20 9.66 3.92
C PHE A 177 7.90 10.32 5.10
N ARG A 178 8.66 11.39 4.89
CA ARG A 178 9.31 12.12 5.99
C ARG A 178 8.29 12.82 6.86
N GLU A 179 7.26 13.41 6.26
CA GLU A 179 6.19 14.10 6.96
C GLU A 179 5.40 13.14 7.85
N ILE A 180 4.94 12.00 7.31
CA ILE A 180 4.20 11.02 8.11
C ILE A 180 5.05 10.41 9.23
N ASN A 181 6.32 10.11 8.97
CA ASN A 181 7.22 9.57 10.00
C ASN A 181 7.50 10.58 11.12
N SER A 182 7.66 11.87 10.76
CA SER A 182 7.79 12.95 11.73
C SER A 182 6.52 13.10 12.57
N GLN A 183 5.35 13.08 11.93
CA GLN A 183 4.05 13.13 12.60
C GLN A 183 3.85 11.95 13.55
N LEU A 184 4.08 10.71 13.09
CA LEU A 184 4.05 9.52 13.93
C LEU A 184 4.97 9.62 15.14
N SER A 185 6.19 10.14 14.96
CA SER A 185 7.14 10.34 16.05
C SER A 185 6.61 11.33 17.09
N MET A 186 6.04 12.46 16.64
CA MET A 186 5.40 13.44 17.53
C MET A 186 4.19 12.85 18.24
N LEU A 187 3.33 12.11 17.54
CA LEU A 187 2.13 11.48 18.11
C LEU A 187 2.49 10.42 19.16
N LYS A 188 3.53 9.62 18.91
CA LYS A 188 4.03 8.63 19.87
C LYS A 188 4.57 9.32 21.13
N ALA A 189 5.37 10.37 20.98
CA ALA A 189 5.90 11.14 22.11
C ALA A 189 4.77 11.79 22.92
N GLU A 190 3.78 12.40 22.25
CA GLU A 190 2.61 13.00 22.90
C GLU A 190 1.79 11.96 23.65
N LYS A 191 1.54 10.78 23.04
CA LYS A 191 0.85 9.66 23.70
C LYS A 191 1.59 9.22 24.97
N GLU A 192 2.92 9.10 24.93
CA GLU A 192 3.71 8.75 26.11
C GLU A 192 3.62 9.82 27.20
N ILE A 193 3.70 11.10 26.84
CA ILE A 193 3.58 12.22 27.79
C ILE A 193 2.20 12.19 28.46
N ARG A 194 1.13 12.07 27.68
CA ARG A 194 -0.25 11.98 28.18
C ARG A 194 -0.47 10.76 29.06
N SER A 195 0.05 9.60 28.64
CA SER A 195 -0.05 8.35 29.40
C SER A 195 0.66 8.46 30.75
N ARG A 196 1.88 9.01 30.78
CA ARG A 196 2.65 9.24 32.01
C ARG A 196 1.92 10.20 32.95
N ARG A 197 1.45 11.34 32.45
CA ARG A 197 0.69 12.33 33.22
C ARG A 197 -0.59 11.72 33.79
N ALA A 198 -1.32 10.96 33.00
CA ALA A 198 -2.54 10.28 33.46
C ALA A 198 -2.24 9.25 34.55
N ALA A 199 -1.18 8.46 34.40
CA ALA A 199 -0.77 7.46 35.40
C ALA A 199 -0.36 8.11 36.73
N GLU A 200 0.44 9.17 36.68
CA GLU A 200 0.87 9.92 37.87
C GLU A 200 -0.31 10.54 38.62
N SER A 201 -1.21 11.26 37.92
CA SER A 201 -2.39 11.85 38.55
C SER A 201 -3.34 10.78 39.09
N ARG A 202 -3.49 9.65 38.40
CA ARG A 202 -4.29 8.52 38.89
C ARG A 202 -3.76 7.96 40.20
N LEU A 203 -2.45 7.73 40.33
CA LEU A 203 -1.86 7.24 41.58
C LEU A 203 -2.15 8.19 42.76
N LYS A 204 -2.06 9.50 42.53
CA LYS A 204 -2.39 10.52 43.55
C LYS A 204 -3.87 10.50 43.92
N ILE A 205 -4.76 10.40 42.92
CA ILE A 205 -6.21 10.31 43.14
C ILE A 205 -6.57 9.07 43.96
N LEU A 206 -6.02 7.90 43.62
CA LEU A 206 -6.24 6.66 44.37
C LEU A 206 -5.78 6.81 45.82
N HIS A 207 -4.60 7.39 46.05
CA HIS A 207 -4.10 7.66 47.39
C HIS A 207 -5.01 8.62 48.18
N PHE A 208 -5.51 9.70 47.54
CA PHE A 208 -6.42 10.62 48.20
C PHE A 208 -7.79 10.00 48.49
N TRP A 209 -8.31 9.13 47.61
CA TRP A 209 -9.55 8.41 47.87
C TRP A 209 -9.42 7.46 49.06
N ASP A 210 -8.32 6.72 49.16
CA ASP A 210 -8.04 5.85 50.29
C ASP A 210 -7.95 6.65 51.60
N LEU A 211 -7.16 7.73 51.62
CA LEU A 211 -6.97 8.58 52.80
C LEU A 211 -8.25 9.29 53.25
N LEU A 212 -9.13 9.66 52.32
CA LEU A 212 -10.42 10.29 52.61
C LEU A 212 -11.55 9.27 52.84
N GLY A 213 -11.29 7.97 52.70
CA GLY A 213 -12.31 6.91 52.76
C GLY A 213 -13.41 7.05 51.69
N LYS A 214 -13.10 7.68 50.55
CA LYS A 214 -14.07 7.95 49.46
C LYS A 214 -14.05 6.85 48.41
N LYS A 215 -15.22 6.54 47.87
CA LYS A 215 -15.39 5.63 46.74
C LYS A 215 -15.83 6.40 45.49
N PRO A 216 -15.34 6.03 44.30
CA PRO A 216 -15.78 6.58 43.02
C PRO A 216 -17.28 6.44 42.81
N THR A 217 -17.91 7.54 42.44
CA THR A 217 -19.35 7.64 42.21
C THR A 217 -19.67 7.94 40.76
N GLU A 218 -18.90 8.82 40.12
CA GLU A 218 -19.15 9.22 38.73
C GLU A 218 -18.58 8.21 37.72
N ALA A 219 -19.13 8.19 36.50
CA ALA A 219 -18.66 7.31 35.43
C ALA A 219 -17.17 7.53 35.12
N PHE A 220 -16.75 8.80 35.01
CA PHE A 220 -15.36 9.19 34.80
C PHE A 220 -14.43 8.66 35.92
N GLU A 221 -14.86 8.75 37.18
CA GLU A 221 -14.09 8.23 38.32
C GLU A 221 -13.95 6.69 38.28
N LYS A 222 -14.97 5.99 37.78
CA LYS A 222 -14.91 4.53 37.56
C LYS A 222 -14.00 4.15 36.40
N ASP A 223 -13.93 4.98 35.36
CA ASP A 223 -13.02 4.78 34.23
C ASP A 223 -11.55 4.96 34.65
N ILE A 224 -11.28 5.89 35.57
CA ILE A 224 -9.98 6.04 36.21
C ILE A 224 -9.59 4.76 36.97
N LEU A 225 -10.50 4.19 37.79
CA LEU A 225 -10.23 2.92 38.48
C LEU A 225 -9.93 1.78 37.51
N SER A 226 -10.67 1.71 36.40
CA SER A 226 -10.63 0.60 35.46
C SER A 226 -9.53 0.72 34.40
N ASN A 227 -8.75 1.80 34.40
CA ASN A 227 -7.75 2.12 33.37
C ASN A 227 -8.31 2.22 31.94
N LYS A 228 -9.56 2.62 31.77
CA LYS A 228 -10.25 2.68 30.46
C LYS A 228 -10.43 4.10 29.93
N MET A 229 -9.87 5.09 30.62
CA MET A 229 -9.99 6.49 30.25
C MET A 229 -9.23 6.79 28.96
N VAL A 230 -9.90 7.43 28.00
CA VAL A 230 -9.27 7.93 26.77
C VAL A 230 -8.33 9.09 27.08
N LEU A 231 -7.17 9.16 26.41
CA LEU A 231 -6.13 10.17 26.60
C LEU A 231 -6.42 11.50 25.87
N SER A 232 -7.69 11.91 25.88
CA SER A 232 -8.09 13.22 25.36
C SER A 232 -7.65 14.33 26.29
N GLN A 233 -7.33 15.49 25.71
CA GLN A 233 -6.97 16.69 26.44
C GLN A 233 -8.07 17.08 27.43
N LYS A 234 -9.33 16.94 27.02
CA LYS A 234 -10.49 17.16 27.89
C LYS A 234 -10.50 16.22 29.10
N ASN A 235 -10.22 14.92 28.90
CA ASN A 235 -10.18 13.95 30.00
C ASN A 235 -8.98 14.20 30.94
N LEU A 236 -7.83 14.59 30.40
CA LEU A 236 -6.65 14.96 31.20
C LEU A 236 -6.92 16.19 32.07
N GLU A 237 -7.65 17.19 31.55
CA GLU A 237 -8.08 18.35 32.32
C GLU A 237 -9.07 17.98 33.44
N LEU A 238 -10.01 17.09 33.16
CA LEU A 238 -10.92 16.56 34.17
C LEU A 238 -10.17 15.79 35.26
N LEU A 239 -9.18 14.99 34.88
CA LEU A 239 -8.32 14.25 35.82
C LEU A 239 -7.57 15.21 36.74
N GLN A 240 -6.98 16.26 36.19
CA GLN A 240 -6.25 17.26 36.98
C GLN A 240 -7.17 18.05 37.91
N LYS A 241 -8.38 18.40 37.46
CA LYS A 241 -9.39 19.06 38.30
C LYS A 241 -9.82 18.17 39.46
N LEU A 242 -10.00 16.87 39.22
CA LEU A 242 -10.34 15.90 40.26
C LEU A 242 -9.19 15.75 41.28
N GLU A 243 -7.94 15.64 40.82
CA GLU A 243 -6.76 15.61 41.70
C GLU A 243 -6.71 16.86 42.61
N LEU A 244 -6.90 18.05 42.04
CA LEU A 244 -6.89 19.30 42.78
C LEU A 244 -8.01 19.36 43.83
N ASN A 245 -9.21 18.93 43.47
CA ASN A 245 -10.37 18.91 44.36
C ASN A 245 -10.14 17.97 45.55
N LEU A 246 -9.63 16.76 45.31
CA LEU A 246 -9.33 15.79 46.36
C LEU A 246 -8.20 16.27 47.27
N ARG A 247 -7.15 16.88 46.71
CA ARG A 247 -6.09 17.51 47.49
C ARG A 247 -6.65 18.61 48.40
N GLY A 248 -7.50 19.49 47.88
CA GLY A 248 -8.16 20.54 48.67
C GLY A 248 -8.95 19.98 49.84
N LYS A 249 -9.79 18.96 49.59
CA LYS A 249 -10.56 18.27 50.64
C LYS A 249 -9.66 17.64 51.72
N ARG A 250 -8.53 17.06 51.33
CA ARG A 250 -7.54 16.48 52.23
C ARG A 250 -6.84 17.54 53.08
N ASP A 251 -6.49 18.67 52.48
CA ASP A 251 -5.86 19.77 53.20
C ASP A 251 -6.84 20.44 54.18
N ASP A 252 -8.12 20.57 53.82
CA ASP A 252 -9.16 21.09 54.71
C ASP A 252 -9.45 20.12 55.88
N ALA A 253 -9.55 18.82 55.61
CA ALA A 253 -9.67 17.80 56.67
C ALA A 253 -8.47 17.82 57.64
N ASN A 254 -7.26 18.04 57.13
CA ASN A 254 -6.07 18.20 57.96
C ASN A 254 -6.10 19.48 58.81
N LYS A 255 -6.59 20.60 58.28
CA LYS A 255 -6.77 21.83 59.07
C LYS A 255 -7.79 21.64 60.18
N GLU A 256 -8.92 21.00 59.90
CA GLU A 256 -9.94 20.69 60.91
C GLU A 256 -9.37 19.77 62.00
N LEU A 257 -8.64 18.73 61.60
CA LEU A 257 -7.96 17.83 62.52
C LEU A 257 -6.96 18.59 63.41
N GLN A 258 -6.17 19.49 62.81
CA GLN A 258 -5.18 20.29 63.53
C GLN A 258 -5.86 21.25 64.53
N ALA A 259 -6.93 21.93 64.12
CA ALA A 259 -7.73 22.79 65.00
C ALA A 259 -8.32 22.00 66.17
N LYS A 260 -8.79 20.77 65.93
CA LYS A 260 -9.28 19.87 67.00
C LYS A 260 -8.17 19.40 67.92
N LYS A 261 -6.97 19.10 67.40
CA LYS A 261 -5.80 18.79 68.23
C LYS A 261 -5.42 19.96 69.14
N GLU A 262 -5.44 21.18 68.61
CA GLU A 262 -5.17 22.41 69.38
C GLU A 262 -6.24 22.68 70.45
N GLU A 263 -7.52 22.48 70.12
CA GLU A 263 -8.64 22.56 71.07
C GLU A 263 -8.45 21.56 72.22
N ILE A 264 -8.16 20.30 71.90
CA ILE A 264 -7.86 19.24 72.88
C ILE A 264 -6.67 19.64 73.77
N GLU A 265 -5.58 20.15 73.18
CA GLU A 265 -4.42 20.62 73.93
C GLU A 265 -4.73 21.80 74.87
N SER A 266 -5.61 22.71 74.45
CA SER A 266 -6.07 23.81 75.29
C SER A 266 -6.91 23.30 76.47
N LEU A 267 -7.77 22.30 76.26
CA LEU A 267 -8.57 21.67 77.31
C LEU A 267 -7.67 20.94 78.31
N TRP A 268 -6.67 20.18 77.84
CA TRP A 268 -5.69 19.52 78.69
C TRP A 268 -4.85 20.49 79.53
N LYS A 269 -4.59 21.71 79.06
CA LYS A 269 -3.91 22.75 79.87
C LYS A 269 -4.79 23.32 80.98
N ARG A 270 -6.13 23.25 80.84
CA ARG A 270 -7.10 23.75 81.82
C ARG A 270 -7.47 22.72 82.88
N LEU A 271 -7.31 21.44 82.55
CA LEU A 271 -7.61 20.31 83.41
C LEU A 271 -6.32 19.89 84.15
N ASP A 272 -6.33 19.93 85.48
CA ASP A 272 -5.19 19.59 86.34
C ASP A 272 -5.06 18.06 86.48
N TYR A 273 -4.67 17.39 85.39
CA TYR A 273 -4.58 15.93 85.27
C TYR A 273 -3.14 15.43 85.20
N ASP A 274 -2.94 14.16 85.56
CA ASP A 274 -1.65 13.47 85.56
C ASP A 274 -0.98 13.51 84.16
N PRO A 275 0.27 14.02 84.06
CA PRO A 275 1.01 14.07 82.80
C PRO A 275 1.20 12.72 82.10
N LEU A 276 1.21 11.59 82.84
CA LEU A 276 1.34 10.25 82.26
C LEU A 276 0.10 9.82 81.46
N LEU A 277 -1.09 10.22 81.92
CA LEU A 277 -2.36 10.00 81.21
C LEU A 277 -2.43 10.85 79.94
N ARG A 278 -1.92 12.07 80.00
CA ARG A 278 -1.84 12.97 78.83
C ARG A 278 -0.90 12.43 77.76
N GLU A 279 0.28 11.92 78.12
CA GLU A 279 1.18 11.28 77.15
C GLU A 279 0.59 10.00 76.56
N SER A 280 -0.08 9.20 77.38
CA SER A 280 -0.76 7.97 76.92
C SER A 280 -1.88 8.29 75.92
N PHE A 281 -2.67 9.34 76.18
CA PHE A 281 -3.69 9.84 75.26
C PHE A 281 -3.06 10.35 73.95
N ARG A 282 -2.00 11.16 74.02
CA ARG A 282 -1.29 11.66 72.83
C ARG A 282 -0.77 10.52 71.95
N LYS A 283 -0.18 9.47 72.55
CA LYS A 283 0.28 8.28 71.82
C LYS A 283 -0.86 7.51 71.18
N ASN A 284 -1.97 7.32 71.90
CA ASN A 284 -3.11 6.54 71.38
C ASN A 284 -3.89 7.26 70.28
N PHE A 285 -3.93 8.60 70.28
CA PHE A 285 -4.67 9.40 69.30
C PHE A 285 -3.78 10.12 68.28
N GLY A 286 -2.48 9.82 68.22
CA GLY A 286 -1.55 10.41 67.24
C GLY A 286 -1.42 11.93 67.38
N ILE A 287 -1.50 12.47 68.61
CA ILE A 287 -1.32 13.88 68.97
C ILE A 287 0.13 14.13 69.46
N THR A 288 1.08 13.33 68.99
CA THR A 288 2.50 13.68 69.08
C THR A 288 2.84 14.58 67.90
N ASP A 289 3.76 15.54 68.11
CA ASP A 289 4.19 16.51 67.10
C ASP A 289 4.31 15.84 65.73
N CYS A 290 3.42 16.24 64.82
CA CYS A 290 3.53 15.89 63.42
C CYS A 290 4.88 16.43 62.96
N GLN A 291 5.90 15.57 62.93
CA GLN A 291 7.02 15.79 62.04
C GLN A 291 6.40 15.85 60.64
N LEU A 292 6.25 17.08 60.17
CA LEU A 292 6.08 17.44 58.78
C LEU A 292 7.24 16.80 58.02
N ALA A 293 7.09 15.53 57.66
CA ALA A 293 7.79 14.97 56.53
C ALA A 293 7.27 15.74 55.32
N LYS A 294 8.00 16.82 54.99
CA LYS A 294 7.99 17.45 53.68
C LYS A 294 8.31 16.34 52.67
N VAL A 295 7.28 15.69 52.15
CA VAL A 295 7.39 14.91 50.93
C VAL A 295 7.51 15.95 49.82
N LYS A 296 8.76 16.23 49.43
CA LYS A 296 9.10 16.84 48.14
C LYS A 296 8.75 15.86 47.03
#